data_AF-A0A1S3Z2I7-F1
#
_entry.id   AF-A0A1S3Z2I7-F1
#
_cell.length_a   1.000
_cell.length_b   1.000
_cell.length_c   1.000
_cell.angle_alpha   90.00
_cell.angle_beta   90.00
_cell.angle_gamma   90.00
#
_symmetry.space_group_name_H-M   'P 1'
#
loop_
_entity.id
_entity.type
_entity.pdbx_description
1 polymer ?
#
loop_
_entity_poly.entity_id
_entity_poly.type
_entity_poly.pdbx_seq_one_letter_code
_entity_poly.pdbx_strand_id
1 'polypeptide(L)'
;MLLSVHWQRTGEDMSGLNLQDLCHLQENISESLAEIRERKYHVIKTQTDTFRKKVKNLEEQHGNLVLDLEAKSEDPKYGVVESEGQYNSAMAFANGVHNLYAFRLQSLHPNLQNGGEIGSRNLHLA
;
A
#
# COMPACT_ATOMS: atom_id res chain seq x y z
N MET A 1 -35.54 7.91 21.21
CA MET A 1 -36.11 7.57 19.90
C MET A 1 -35.06 6.97 18.96
N LEU A 2 -33.95 7.67 18.66
CA LEU A 2 -32.88 7.13 17.78
C LEU A 2 -32.27 5.79 18.23
N LEU A 3 -32.06 5.59 19.55
CA LEU A 3 -31.51 4.34 20.09
C LEU A 3 -32.46 3.15 19.92
N SER A 4 -33.77 3.35 20.09
CA SER A 4 -34.77 2.28 19.91
C SER A 4 -34.84 1.83 18.45
N VAL A 5 -34.74 2.76 17.49
CA VAL A 5 -34.67 2.42 16.05
C VAL A 5 -33.39 1.63 15.73
N HIS A 6 -32.25 1.96 16.33
CA HIS A 6 -31.01 1.20 16.12
C HIS A 6 -31.14 -0.26 16.62
N TRP A 7 -31.69 -0.44 17.83
CA TRP A 7 -31.91 -1.77 18.42
C TRP A 7 -32.86 -2.60 17.56
N GLN A 8 -33.99 -2.04 17.14
CA GLN A 8 -34.93 -2.68 16.21
C GLN A 8 -34.26 -3.09 14.89
N ARG A 9 -33.40 -2.25 14.33
CA ARG A 9 -32.64 -2.59 13.11
C ARG A 9 -31.62 -3.71 13.31
N THR A 10 -31.22 -3.98 14.55
CA THR A 10 -30.32 -5.09 14.91
C THR A 10 -31.10 -6.34 15.34
N GLY A 11 -32.44 -6.27 15.41
CA GLY A 11 -33.32 -7.36 15.82
C GLY A 11 -33.68 -7.36 17.31
N GLU A 12 -33.38 -6.28 18.03
CA GLU A 12 -33.65 -6.09 19.46
C GLU A 12 -34.91 -5.20 19.67
N ASP A 13 -35.51 -5.19 20.86
CA ASP A 13 -36.65 -4.30 21.20
C ASP A 13 -37.88 -4.39 20.26
N MET A 14 -38.29 -5.61 19.91
CA MET A 14 -39.35 -5.89 18.93
C MET A 14 -40.75 -6.06 19.55
N SER A 15 -40.86 -6.13 20.88
CA SER A 15 -42.11 -6.47 21.59
C SER A 15 -43.23 -5.43 21.46
N GLY A 16 -42.90 -4.20 21.02
CA GLY A 16 -43.86 -3.11 20.83
C GLY A 16 -44.34 -2.92 19.39
N LEU A 17 -43.85 -3.71 18.43
CA LEU A 17 -44.12 -3.54 17.01
C LEU A 17 -45.30 -4.41 16.56
N ASN A 18 -46.22 -3.83 15.79
CA ASN A 18 -47.25 -4.61 15.10
C ASN A 18 -46.72 -5.16 13.77
N LEU A 19 -47.51 -6.00 13.08
CA LEU A 19 -47.10 -6.61 11.82
C LEU A 19 -46.73 -5.58 10.73
N GLN A 20 -47.48 -4.49 10.63
CA GLN A 20 -47.20 -3.43 9.66
C GLN A 20 -45.87 -2.72 9.98
N ASP A 21 -45.61 -2.43 11.26
CA ASP A 21 -44.34 -1.84 11.68
C ASP A 21 -43.15 -2.76 11.37
N LEU A 22 -43.32 -4.07 11.57
CA LEU A 22 -42.31 -5.08 11.23
C LEU A 22 -42.03 -5.13 9.73
N CYS A 23 -43.07 -5.08 8.89
CA CYS A 23 -42.92 -5.03 7.43
C CYS A 23 -42.17 -3.76 6.99
N HIS A 24 -42.54 -2.59 7.52
CA HIS A 24 -41.85 -1.33 7.21
C HIS A 24 -40.39 -1.34 7.70
N LEU A 25 -40.12 -1.90 8.87
CA LEU A 25 -38.75 -2.04 9.38
C LEU A 25 -37.91 -2.93 8.46
N GLN A 26 -38.46 -4.06 8.00
CA GLN A 26 -37.78 -4.96 7.06
C GLN A 26 -37.49 -4.27 5.73
N GLU A 27 -38.45 -3.54 5.16
CA GLU A 27 -38.28 -2.76 3.94
C GLU A 27 -37.18 -1.71 4.10
N ASN A 28 -37.26 -0.90 5.16
CA ASN A 28 -36.27 0.13 5.47
C ASN A 28 -34.85 -0.43 5.65
N ILE A 29 -34.69 -1.58 6.29
CA ILE A 29 -33.38 -2.25 6.43
C ILE A 29 -32.88 -2.70 5.05
N SER A 30 -33.75 -3.29 4.24
CA SER A 30 -33.41 -3.81 2.91
C SER A 30 -32.95 -2.68 1.97
N GLU A 31 -33.67 -1.57 1.94
CA GLU A 31 -33.32 -0.38 1.17
C GLU A 31 -31.99 0.21 1.62
N SER A 32 -31.81 0.42 2.93
CA SER A 32 -30.56 0.94 3.48
C SER A 32 -29.37 0.05 3.13
N LEU A 33 -29.54 -1.28 3.19
CA LEU A 33 -28.49 -2.23 2.82
C LEU A 33 -28.16 -2.16 1.33
N ALA A 34 -29.17 -1.99 0.47
CA ALA A 34 -28.96 -1.81 -0.97
C ALA A 34 -28.11 -0.56 -1.25
N GLU A 35 -28.47 0.58 -0.66
CA GLU A 35 -27.69 1.82 -0.82
C GLU A 35 -26.26 1.70 -0.28
N ILE A 36 -26.07 1.09 0.89
CA ILE A 36 -24.73 0.89 1.48
C ILE A 36 -23.89 0.01 0.55
N ARG A 37 -24.46 -1.08 0.01
CA ARG A 37 -23.76 -1.97 -0.93
C ARG A 37 -23.39 -1.24 -2.21
N GLU A 38 -24.32 -0.48 -2.78
CA GLU A 38 -24.07 0.32 -3.98
C GLU A 38 -22.91 1.29 -3.77
N ARG A 39 -22.93 2.08 -2.68
CA ARG A 39 -21.86 3.02 -2.33
C ARG A 39 -20.52 2.30 -2.16
N LYS A 40 -20.50 1.18 -1.43
CA LYS A 40 -19.27 0.39 -1.21
C LYS A 40 -18.72 -0.16 -2.52
N TYR A 41 -19.56 -0.74 -3.37
CA TYR A 41 -19.14 -1.26 -4.66
C TYR A 41 -18.67 -0.16 -5.61
N HIS A 42 -19.30 1.01 -5.59
CA HIS A 42 -18.84 2.17 -6.34
C HIS A 42 -17.42 2.58 -5.93
N VAL A 43 -17.17 2.73 -4.62
CA VAL A 43 -15.84 3.10 -4.10
C VAL A 43 -14.79 2.04 -4.48
N ILE A 44 -15.08 0.76 -4.25
CA ILE A 44 -14.17 -0.35 -4.58
C ILE A 44 -13.84 -0.35 -6.08
N LYS A 45 -14.87 -0.22 -6.93
CA LYS A 45 -14.71 -0.18 -8.39
C LYS A 45 -13.83 0.99 -8.81
N THR A 46 -14.15 2.21 -8.37
CA THR A 46 -13.42 3.42 -8.74
C THR A 46 -11.96 3.37 -8.29
N GLN A 47 -11.70 2.88 -7.07
CA GLN A 47 -10.34 2.71 -6.56
C GLN A 47 -9.56 1.67 -7.37
N THR A 48 -10.17 0.52 -7.62
CA THR A 48 -9.56 -0.56 -8.42
C THR A 48 -9.24 -0.07 -9.84
N ASP A 49 -10.18 0.62 -10.48
CA ASP A 49 -10.01 1.18 -11.83
C ASP A 49 -8.88 2.23 -11.86
N THR A 50 -8.77 3.03 -10.80
CA THR A 50 -7.69 4.03 -10.65
C THR A 50 -6.33 3.37 -10.55
N PHE A 51 -6.18 2.35 -9.70
CA PHE A 51 -4.91 1.64 -9.57
C PHE A 51 -4.56 0.84 -10.81
N ARG A 52 -5.54 0.21 -11.49
CA ARG A 52 -5.32 -0.46 -12.77
C ARG A 52 -4.77 0.50 -13.83
N LYS A 53 -5.33 1.71 -13.92
CA LYS A 53 -4.82 2.75 -14.83
C LYS A 53 -3.39 3.19 -14.47
N LYS A 54 -3.08 3.34 -13.18
CA LYS A 54 -1.73 3.69 -12.72
C LYS A 54 -0.70 2.63 -13.10
N VAL A 55 -1.01 1.35 -12.90
CA VAL A 55 -0.15 0.23 -13.29
C VAL A 55 0.12 0.27 -14.79
N LYS A 56 -0.94 0.35 -15.61
CA LYS A 56 -0.81 0.41 -17.06
C LYS A 56 0.05 1.60 -17.52
N ASN A 57 -0.14 2.78 -16.93
CA ASN A 57 0.68 3.96 -17.25
C ASN A 57 2.17 3.74 -16.92
N LEU A 58 2.48 3.10 -15.78
CA LEU A 58 3.86 2.79 -15.40
C LEU A 58 4.48 1.74 -16.33
N GLU A 59 3.72 0.71 -16.72
CA GLU A 59 4.16 -0.29 -17.69
C GLU A 59 4.49 0.34 -19.05
N GLU A 60 3.64 1.25 -19.54
CA GLU A 60 3.86 2.01 -20.78
C GLU A 60 5.10 2.91 -20.69
N GLN A 61 5.26 3.66 -19.59
CA GLN A 61 6.45 4.49 -19.36
C GLN A 61 7.73 3.68 -19.31
N HIS A 62 7.71 2.54 -18.62
CA HIS A 62 8.83 1.62 -18.54
C HIS A 62 9.19 1.07 -19.93
N GLY A 63 8.19 0.60 -20.69
CA GLY A 63 8.38 0.12 -22.06
C GLY A 63 9.02 1.17 -22.97
N ASN A 64 8.52 2.41 -22.92
CA ASN A 64 9.10 3.52 -23.70
C ASN A 64 10.55 3.81 -23.30
N LEU A 65 10.87 3.80 -22.00
CA LEU A 65 12.23 4.04 -21.53
C LEU A 65 13.20 2.94 -21.99
N VAL A 66 12.78 1.67 -21.95
CA VAL A 66 13.59 0.55 -22.44
C VAL A 66 13.87 0.71 -23.93
N LEU A 67 12.84 1.00 -24.74
CA LEU A 67 12.99 1.23 -26.17
C LEU A 67 13.93 2.41 -26.48
N ASP A 68 13.82 3.52 -25.74
CA ASP A 68 14.70 4.68 -25.89
C ASP A 68 16.16 4.37 -25.54
N LEU A 69 16.39 3.52 -24.54
CA LEU A 69 17.74 3.08 -24.16
C LEU A 69 18.35 2.16 -25.21
N GLU A 70 17.57 1.20 -25.72
CA GLU A 70 18.00 0.30 -26.79
C GLU A 70 18.35 1.10 -28.06
N ALA A 71 17.48 2.01 -28.49
CA ALA A 71 17.72 2.86 -29.66
C ALA A 71 18.96 3.76 -29.51
N LYS A 72 19.28 4.22 -28.29
CA LYS A 72 20.51 5.01 -28.01
C LYS A 72 21.76 4.14 -27.92
N SER A 73 21.62 2.86 -27.56
CA SER A 73 22.75 1.92 -27.48
C SER A 73 23.24 1.44 -28.85
N GLU A 74 22.37 1.52 -29.86
CA GLU A 74 22.70 1.17 -31.25
C GLU A 74 23.44 2.29 -32.02
N ASP A 75 23.68 3.47 -31.41
CA ASP A 75 24.49 4.53 -32.01
C ASP A 75 25.96 4.34 -31.58
N PRO A 76 26.86 3.82 -32.45
CA PRO A 76 28.25 3.52 -32.09
C PRO A 76 29.07 4.81 -32.02
N LYS A 77 28.78 5.68 -31.05
CA LYS A 77 29.50 6.96 -30.83
C LYS A 77 30.68 6.85 -29.88
N TYR A 78 30.94 5.67 -29.34
CA TYR A 78 32.20 5.37 -28.67
C TYR A 78 32.92 4.29 -29.47
N GLY A 79 33.70 4.74 -30.47
CA GLY A 79 34.72 3.89 -31.08
C GLY A 79 35.63 3.37 -29.99
N VAL A 80 35.82 2.05 -29.96
CA VAL A 80 36.90 1.41 -29.20
C VAL A 80 38.20 1.98 -29.77
N VAL A 81 38.70 3.06 -29.15
CA VAL A 81 40.09 3.45 -29.33
C VAL A 81 40.88 2.38 -28.59
N GLU A 82 41.43 1.45 -29.36
CA GLU A 82 42.45 0.52 -28.92
C GLU A 82 43.68 1.37 -28.56
N SER A 83 43.67 1.94 -27.36
CA SER A 83 44.82 2.63 -26.80
C SER A 83 45.80 1.56 -26.36
N GLU A 84 46.62 1.08 -27.29
CA GLU A 84 47.84 0.29 -27.05
C GLU A 84 48.90 1.14 -26.33
N GLY A 85 48.53 1.70 -25.17
CA GLY A 85 49.34 2.58 -24.36
C GLY A 85 49.34 2.05 -22.94
N GLN A 86 50.35 1.26 -22.62
CA GLN A 86 50.69 0.72 -21.30
C GLN A 86 50.34 1.68 -20.16
N TYR A 87 49.27 1.41 -19.42
CA TYR A 87 48.96 2.04 -18.13
C TYR A 87 49.04 0.98 -17.03
N ASN A 88 50.26 0.54 -16.73
CA ASN A 88 50.55 -0.11 -15.46
C ASN A 88 50.58 0.97 -14.38
N SER A 89 49.47 1.21 -13.68
CA SER A 89 49.50 1.97 -12.43
C SER A 89 48.31 1.69 -11.51
N ALA A 90 48.57 0.85 -10.49
CA ALA A 90 48.05 1.01 -9.13
C ALA A 90 46.55 0.80 -8.82
N MET A 91 45.89 -0.22 -9.37
CA MET A 91 44.69 -0.81 -8.70
C MET A 91 44.77 -2.33 -8.46
N ALA A 92 45.95 -2.90 -8.65
CA ALA A 92 46.29 -4.26 -8.23
C ALA A 92 46.56 -4.39 -6.71
N PHE A 93 46.07 -3.46 -5.89
CA PHE A 93 46.27 -3.49 -4.44
C PHE A 93 44.92 -3.32 -3.71
N ALA A 94 44.64 -4.26 -2.80
CA ALA A 94 43.47 -4.36 -1.92
C ALA A 94 42.23 -5.00 -2.57
N ASN A 95 42.23 -6.32 -2.83
CA ASN A 95 41.78 -7.29 -1.83
C ASN A 95 40.58 -6.83 -1.00
N GLY A 96 39.41 -7.43 -1.23
CA GLY A 96 38.41 -7.58 -0.18
C GLY A 96 36.97 -7.28 -0.60
N VAL A 97 36.22 -8.35 -0.84
CA VAL A 97 34.85 -8.51 -0.33
C VAL A 97 33.77 -7.54 -0.89
N HIS A 98 33.01 -8.09 -1.85
CA HIS A 98 31.53 -8.19 -1.80
C HIS A 98 30.68 -6.90 -1.69
N ASN A 99 29.85 -6.67 -2.74
CA ASN A 99 28.53 -6.01 -2.69
C ASN A 99 28.42 -4.71 -1.85
N LEU A 100 28.77 -3.56 -2.43
CA LEU A 100 28.67 -2.25 -1.76
C LEU A 100 27.62 -1.29 -2.34
N TYR A 101 26.42 -1.76 -2.67
CA TYR A 101 25.23 -0.88 -2.67
C TYR A 101 23.98 -1.65 -2.22
N ALA A 102 23.91 -1.94 -0.92
CA ALA A 102 22.69 -2.33 -0.24
C ALA A 102 22.35 -1.30 0.85
N PHE A 103 21.80 -0.15 0.47
CA PHE A 103 21.02 0.65 1.42
C PHE A 103 19.65 0.01 1.60
N ARG A 104 19.61 -1.06 2.40
CA ARG A 104 18.39 -1.55 3.03
C ARG A 104 18.06 -0.62 4.19
N LEU A 105 17.17 0.36 3.99
CA LEU A 105 16.38 0.85 5.11
C LEU A 105 15.36 -0.24 5.45
N GLN A 106 15.62 -0.94 6.56
CA GLN A 106 14.75 -1.95 7.13
C GLN A 106 13.37 -1.36 7.44
N SER A 107 12.32 -2.09 7.06
CA SER A 107 10.99 -1.91 7.62
C SER A 107 10.85 -2.74 8.92
N LEU A 108 10.03 -2.21 9.83
CA LEU A 108 9.39 -2.81 11.02
C LEU A 108 10.19 -2.89 12.34
N HIS A 109 9.74 -2.12 13.33
CA HIS A 109 9.04 -2.76 14.45
C HIS A 109 7.90 -1.90 15.05
N PRO A 110 6.75 -2.50 15.36
CA PRO A 110 5.64 -1.89 16.11
C PRO A 110 5.96 -1.84 17.61
N ASN A 111 5.58 -0.78 18.31
CA ASN A 111 4.67 -0.90 19.45
C ASN A 111 4.19 0.46 19.96
N LEU A 112 2.88 0.51 20.13
CA LEU A 112 2.12 1.54 20.81
C LEU A 112 2.24 1.26 22.33
N GLN A 113 2.59 2.25 23.14
CA GLN A 113 2.03 2.42 24.48
C GLN A 113 2.37 3.81 25.05
N ASN A 114 1.42 4.73 24.84
CA ASN A 114 0.87 5.66 25.83
C ASN A 114 1.36 5.35 27.26
N GLY A 115 2.18 6.18 27.93
CA GLY A 115 1.90 7.50 28.49
C GLY A 115 2.25 7.43 30.00
N GLY A 116 2.95 8.36 30.66
CA GLY A 116 3.54 9.64 30.29
C GLY A 116 4.69 9.97 31.25
N GLU A 117 5.19 11.21 31.20
CA GLU A 117 6.06 11.89 32.18
C GLU A 117 7.04 11.04 33.02
N ILE A 118 8.34 11.18 32.68
CA ILE A 118 9.56 10.80 33.42
C ILE A 118 9.35 9.96 34.69
N GLY A 119 9.74 8.68 34.65
CA GLY A 119 9.83 7.83 35.84
C GLY A 119 10.79 6.67 35.69
N SER A 120 12.05 6.88 36.05
CA SER A 120 13.07 5.84 36.12
C SER A 120 12.83 4.92 37.32
N ARG A 121 13.03 3.60 37.10
CA ARG A 121 13.71 2.62 37.98
C ARG A 121 12.93 1.37 38.36
N ASN A 122 13.59 0.25 38.01
CA ASN A 122 13.78 -1.00 38.75
C ASN A 122 12.53 -1.81 39.12
N LEU A 123 12.41 -3.03 38.59
CA LEU A 123 12.13 -4.22 39.39
C LEU A 123 12.78 -5.47 38.78
N HIS A 124 13.64 -6.07 39.59
CA HIS A 124 14.22 -7.42 39.49
C HIS A 124 13.11 -8.47 39.52
N LEU A 125 13.30 -9.66 38.95
CA LEU A 125 12.53 -10.84 39.39
C LEU A 125 13.37 -12.11 39.36
N ALA A 126 13.88 -12.46 40.55
CA ALA A 126 14.18 -13.80 41.08
C ALA A 126 15.01 -13.60 42.36
#